data_AF-A0A535WMR1-F1
#
_entry.id   AF-A0A535WMR1-F1
#
_cell.length_a   1.000
_cell.length_b   1.000
_cell.length_c   1.000
_cell.angle_alpha   90.00
_cell.angle_beta   90.00
_cell.angle_gamma   90.00
#
_symmetry.space_group_name_H-M   'P 1'
#
loop_
_entity.id
_entity.type
_entity.pdbx_description
1 polymer ?
#
loop_
_entity_poly.entity_id
_entity_poly.type
_entity_poly.pdbx_seq_one_letter_code
_entity_poly.pdbx_strand_id
1 'polypeptide(L)' 'MKAVVMAGGEGSRLRPLTSSLPKPLVPVAGRPIMEHILLHLRRHQLRDVVATVQYMG' A
#
# COMPACT_ATOMS: atom_id res chain seq x y z
N MET A 1 -19.70 1.68 3.70
CA MET A 1 -19.07 1.15 2.48
C MET A 1 -17.68 0.63 2.84
N LYS A 2 -17.26 -0.50 2.27
CA LYS A 2 -15.92 -1.07 2.48
C LYS A 2 -15.02 -0.75 1.28
N ALA A 3 -13.72 -0.58 1.53
CA ALA A 3 -12.72 -0.45 0.48
C ALA A 3 -11.76 -1.64 0.49
N VAL A 4 -11.34 -2.09 -0.70
CA VAL A 4 -10.30 -3.11 -0.85
C VAL A 4 -9.07 -2.47 -1.49
N VAL A 5 -7.92 -2.57 -0.84
CA VAL A 5 -6.62 -2.11 -1.35
C VAL A 5 -5.82 -3.32 -1.81
N MET A 6 -5.49 -3.38 -3.10
CA MET A 6 -4.70 -4.47 -3.66
C MET A 6 -3.21 -4.25 -3.38
N ALA A 7 -2.67 -4.99 -2.42
CA ALA A 7 -1.33 -4.76 -1.87
C ALA A 7 -0.37 -5.96 -2.02
N GLY A 8 -0.79 -7.06 -2.64
CA GLY A 8 -0.02 -8.31 -2.74
C GLY A 8 0.99 -8.40 -3.88
N GLY A 9 1.15 -7.37 -4.71
CA GLY A 9 2.07 -7.41 -5.84
C GLY A 9 3.54 -7.28 -5.42
N GLU A 10 4.42 -8.14 -5.95
CA GLU A 10 5.86 -8.14 -5.68
C GLU A 10 6.56 -6.79 -6.00
N GLY A 11 6.04 -6.04 -6.97
CA GLY A 11 6.62 -4.75 -7.32
C GLY A 11 8.00 -4.87 -7.99
N SER A 12 8.24 -5.93 -8.77
CA SER A 12 9.51 -6.24 -9.43
C SER A 12 10.08 -5.10 -10.28
N ARG A 13 9.22 -4.26 -10.87
CA ARG A 13 9.62 -3.07 -11.67
C ARG A 13 10.22 -1.93 -10.84
N LEU A 14 10.07 -1.95 -9.52
CA LEU A 14 10.58 -0.91 -8.61
C LEU A 14 11.88 -1.34 -7.90
N ARG A 15 12.44 -2.50 -8.24
CA ARG A 15 13.72 -2.94 -7.69
C ARG A 15 14.82 -1.90 -8.01
N PRO A 16 15.77 -1.67 -7.09
CA PRO A 16 16.01 -2.43 -5.86
C PRO A 16 15.13 -2.04 -4.66
N LEU A 17 14.27 -1.03 -4.78
CA LEU A 17 13.49 -0.52 -3.64
C LEU A 17 12.58 -1.57 -3.00
N THR A 18 12.08 -2.51 -3.82
CA THR A 18 11.18 -3.58 -3.38
C THR A 18 11.88 -4.90 -3.05
N SER A 19 13.20 -4.97 -3.13
CA SER A 19 13.95 -6.21 -2.90
C SER A 19 13.97 -6.64 -1.42
N SER A 20 13.78 -5.71 -0.49
CA SER A 20 13.78 -5.94 0.95
C SER A 20 12.61 -5.26 1.67
N LEU A 21 11.64 -4.75 0.91
CA LEU A 21 10.52 -3.97 1.41
C LEU A 21 9.31 -4.17 0.48
N PRO A 22 8.13 -4.55 0.98
CA PRO A 22 6.97 -4.71 0.13
C PRO A 22 6.55 -3.35 -0.45
N LYS A 23 6.07 -3.35 -1.70
CA LYS A 23 5.67 -2.13 -2.43
C LYS A 23 4.80 -1.16 -1.60
N PRO A 24 3.78 -1.59 -0.83
CA PRO A 24 2.96 -0.68 -0.04
C PRO A 24 3.74 0.12 1.02
N LEU A 25 4.91 -0.37 1.45
CA LEU A 25 5.75 0.28 2.45
C LEU A 25 6.85 1.16 1.86
N VAL A 26 7.05 1.15 0.53
CA VAL A 26 8.03 2.03 -0.14
C VAL A 26 7.68 3.50 0.13
N PRO A 27 8.64 4.33 0.59
CA PRO A 27 8.39 5.73 0.88
C PRO A 27 8.28 6.56 -0.40
N VAL A 28 7.26 7.40 -0.48
CA VAL A 28 7.07 8.45 -1.47
C VAL A 28 6.85 9.76 -0.72
N ALA A 29 7.72 10.75 -0.96
CA ALA A 29 7.72 12.03 -0.23
C ALA A 29 7.72 11.84 1.30
N GLY A 30 8.54 10.90 1.80
CA GLY A 30 8.70 10.63 3.24
C GLY A 30 7.58 9.81 3.90
N ARG A 31 6.57 9.35 3.15
CA ARG A 31 5.48 8.50 3.67
C ARG A 31 5.29 7.23 2.85
N PRO A 32 4.96 6.08 3.46
CA PRO A 32 4.64 4.86 2.72
C PRO A 32 3.52 5.05 1.70
N ILE A 33 3.59 4.36 0.56
CA ILE A 33 2.51 4.31 -0.44
C ILE A 33 1.15 3.95 0.21
N MET A 34 1.14 2.98 1.13
CA MET A 34 -0.06 2.58 1.86
C MET A 34 -0.66 3.73 2.66
N GLU A 35 0.17 4.58 3.29
CA GLU A 35 -0.32 5.71 4.07
C GLU A 35 -1.04 6.73 3.17
N HIS A 36 -0.49 7.02 1.99
CA HIS A 36 -1.15 7.91 1.02
C HIS A 36 -2.53 7.38 0.61
N ILE A 37 -2.64 6.08 0.36
CA ILE A 37 -3.91 5.43 0.01
C ILE A 37 -4.90 5.52 1.17
N LEU A 38 -4.50 5.17 2.39
CA LEU A 38 -5.37 5.20 3.57
C LEU A 38 -5.84 6.62 3.91
N LEU A 39 -4.96 7.62 3.80
CA LEU A 39 -5.34 9.02 4.00
C LEU A 39 -6.31 9.52 2.92
N HIS A 40 -6.14 9.08 1.67
CA HIS A 40 -7.08 9.38 0.60
C HIS A 40 -8.46 8.76 0.88
N LEU A 41 -8.52 7.47 1.23
CA LEU A 41 -9.77 6.78 1.60
C LEU A 41 -10.46 7.45 2.80
N ARG A 42 -9.69 7.83 3.83
CA ARG A 42 -10.21 8.54 5.01
C ARG A 42 -10.88 9.86 4.66
N ARG A 43 -10.33 10.64 3.70
CA ARG A 43 -10.92 11.90 3.23
C ARG A 43 -12.31 11.72 2.60
N HIS A 44 -12.60 10.52 2.10
CA HIS A 44 -13.90 10.11 1.56
C HIS A 44 -14.75 9.28 2.55
N GLN A 45 -14.43 9.37 3.85
CA GLN A 45 -15.17 8.69 4.93
C GLN A 45 -15.19 7.15 4.81
N LEU A 46 -14.27 6.55 4.04
CA LEU A 46 -14.08 5.10 3.94
C LEU A 46 -13.16 4.65 5.08
N ARG A 47 -13.74 4.03 6.11
CA ARG A 47 -13.04 3.61 7.33
C ARG A 47 -12.89 2.10 7.50
N ASP A 48 -13.68 1.31 6.76
CA ASP A 48 -13.60 -0.15 6.73
C ASP A 48 -12.78 -0.53 5.48
N VAL A 49 -11.52 -0.88 5.70
CA VAL A 49 -10.54 -1.15 4.64
C VAL A 49 -9.95 -2.54 4.82
N VAL A 50 -9.97 -3.32 3.75
CA VAL A 50 -9.28 -4.62 3.66
C VAL A 50 -8.10 -4.46 2.71
N ALA A 51 -6.92 -4.92 3.10
CA ALA A 51 -5.76 -5.00 2.21
C ALA A 51 -5.50 -6.45 1.84
N THR A 52 -5.37 -6.75 0.55
CA THR A 52 -4.90 -8.07 0.11
C THR A 52 -3.38 -8.07 0.10
N VAL A 53 -2.79 -8.93 0.91
CA VAL A 53 -1.36 -8.93 1.24
C VAL A 53 -0.76 -10.29 0.82
N GLN A 54 0.47 -10.31 0.33
CA GLN A 54 1.12 -11.54 -0.17
C GLN A 54 2.65 -11.42 -0.13
N TYR A 55 3.23 -10.56 -0.97
CA TYR A 55 4.68 -10.44 -1.07
C TYR A 55 5.26 -9.79 0.19
N MET A 56 6.06 -10.56 0.95
CA MET A 56 6.62 -10.17 2.26
C MET A 56 5.58 -9.84 3.34
N GLY A 57 4.34 -10.33 3.18
CA GLY A 57 3.20 -10.00 4.02
C GLY A 57 2.00 -9.73 3.16
#